data_AF-A0A645J2P8-F1
#
_entry.id   AF-A0A645J2P8-F1
#
_cell.length_a   1.000
_cell.length_b   1.000
_cell.length_c   1.000
_cell.angle_alpha   90.00
_cell.angle_beta   90.00
_cell.angle_gamma   90.00
#
_symmetry.space_group_name_H-M   'P 1'
#
loop_
_entity.id
_entity.type
_entity.pdbx_description
1 polymer ?
#
loop_
_entity_poly.entity_id
_entity_poly.type
_entity_poly.pdbx_seq_one_letter_code
_entity_poly.pdbx_strand_id
1 'polypeptide(L)'
;MAPKADYFDGLVSRGVNINLRTTAKALGVREQVFVQFLLDHKYLYRDKKGKLTPYAQYSNDLFVIKECYNEKTEWSGTQTLVTPKGRETFRLLLTGLRAR
;
A
#
# COMPACT_ATOMS: atom_id res chain seq x y z
N MET A 1 -2.33 -20.03 17.92
CA MET A 1 -1.26 -19.27 17.23
C MET A 1 -1.78 -18.88 15.86
N ALA A 2 -2.23 -17.63 15.67
CA ALA A 2 -2.88 -17.24 14.42
C ALA A 2 -1.81 -16.83 13.38
N PRO A 3 -1.59 -17.60 12.29
CA PRO A 3 -0.51 -17.37 11.32
C PRO A 3 -0.60 -16.04 10.56
N LYS A 4 -1.63 -15.22 10.81
CA LYS A 4 -1.87 -13.94 10.14
C LYS A 4 -1.19 -12.75 10.80
N ALA A 5 -1.03 -12.77 12.13
CA ALA A 5 -0.36 -11.68 12.85
C ALA A 5 1.16 -11.73 12.65
N ASP A 6 1.74 -12.94 12.77
CA ASP A 6 3.18 -13.20 12.62
C ASP A 6 3.71 -12.83 11.22
N TYR A 7 2.90 -13.06 10.18
CA TYR A 7 3.21 -12.67 8.80
C TYR A 7 3.37 -11.15 8.63
N PHE A 8 2.62 -10.35 9.38
CA PHE A 8 2.68 -8.89 9.30
C PHE A 8 3.94 -8.36 9.97
N ASP A 9 4.26 -8.86 11.17
CA ASP A 9 5.45 -8.44 11.93
C ASP A 9 6.75 -8.82 11.19
N GLY A 10 6.81 -10.01 10.56
CA GLY A 10 7.94 -10.42 9.72
C GLY A 10 8.13 -9.57 8.46
N LEU A 11 7.04 -9.09 7.85
CA LEU A 11 7.10 -8.24 6.65
C LEU A 11 7.45 -6.77 6.96
N VAL A 12 7.16 -6.29 8.16
CA VAL A 12 7.54 -4.96 8.64
C VAL A 12 9.03 -4.96 8.99
N SER A 13 9.51 -6.00 9.69
CA SER A 13 10.92 -6.16 10.08
C SER A 13 11.90 -6.21 8.90
N ARG A 14 11.49 -6.76 7.75
CA ARG A 14 12.32 -6.85 6.54
C ARG A 14 12.43 -5.56 5.72
N GLY A 15 11.72 -4.49 6.10
CA GLY A 15 11.80 -3.21 5.38
C GLY A 15 11.27 -3.22 3.95
N VAL A 16 10.53 -4.27 3.53
CA VAL A 16 10.16 -4.46 2.12
C VAL A 16 8.96 -3.59 1.74
N ASN A 17 9.10 -2.83 0.66
CA ASN A 17 7.99 -2.09 0.07
C ASN A 17 7.15 -3.03 -0.81
N ILE A 18 5.84 -3.07 -0.58
CA ILE A 18 4.94 -4.00 -1.28
C ILE A 18 3.79 -3.26 -1.96
N ASN A 19 3.19 -3.85 -2.98
CA ASN A 19 2.12 -3.21 -3.74
C ASN A 19 0.81 -3.07 -2.92
N LEU A 20 -0.12 -2.25 -3.43
CA LEU A 20 -1.41 -1.98 -2.79
C LEU A 20 -2.27 -3.24 -2.58
N ARG A 21 -2.27 -4.16 -3.55
CA ARG A 21 -3.01 -5.43 -3.51
C ARG A 21 -2.54 -6.31 -2.36
N THR A 22 -1.23 -6.53 -2.26
CA THR A 22 -0.62 -7.33 -1.20
C THR A 22 -0.81 -6.67 0.16
N THR A 23 -0.71 -5.33 0.22
CA THR A 23 -0.99 -4.57 1.44
C THR A 23 -2.42 -4.78 1.92
N ALA A 24 -3.42 -4.65 1.05
CA ALA A 24 -4.82 -4.88 1.39
C ALA A 24 -5.05 -6.30 1.94
N LYS A 25 -4.45 -7.32 1.30
CA LYS A 25 -4.51 -8.71 1.77
C LYS A 25 -3.87 -8.87 3.16
N ALA A 26 -2.70 -8.26 3.40
CA ALA A 26 -2.02 -8.30 4.68
C ALA A 26 -2.83 -7.63 5.80
N LEU A 27 -3.57 -6.57 5.47
CA LEU A 27 -4.48 -5.86 6.38
C LEU A 27 -5.84 -6.55 6.55
N GLY A 28 -6.11 -7.64 5.83
CA GLY A 28 -7.38 -8.36 5.89
C GLY A 28 -8.57 -7.55 5.36
N VAL A 29 -8.35 -6.69 4.36
CA VAL A 29 -9.38 -5.87 3.70
C VAL A 29 -9.44 -6.16 2.21
N ARG A 30 -10.61 -5.95 1.60
CA ARG A 30 -10.76 -6.04 0.14
C ARG A 30 -9.95 -4.93 -0.53
N GLU A 31 -9.23 -5.27 -1.60
CA GLU A 31 -8.37 -4.32 -2.33
C GLU A 31 -9.13 -3.06 -2.78
N GLN A 32 -10.33 -3.23 -3.35
CA GLN A 32 -11.16 -2.10 -3.79
C GLN A 32 -11.51 -1.15 -2.62
N VAL A 33 -11.81 -1.70 -1.44
CA VAL A 33 -12.12 -0.92 -0.24
C VAL A 33 -10.89 -0.16 0.23
N PHE A 34 -9.73 -0.81 0.24
CA PHE A 34 -8.48 -0.16 0.62
C PHE A 34 -8.10 0.97 -0.34
N VAL A 35 -8.20 0.74 -1.65
CA VAL A 35 -7.94 1.79 -2.65
C VAL A 35 -8.93 2.94 -2.50
N GLN A 36 -10.21 2.66 -2.29
CA GLN A 36 -11.22 3.70 -2.08
C GLN A 36 -10.93 4.53 -0.83
N PHE A 37 -10.57 3.89 0.28
CA PHE A 37 -10.13 4.57 1.51
C PHE A 37 -8.94 5.50 1.25
N LEU A 38 -7.92 5.04 0.51
CA LEU A 38 -6.75 5.85 0.20
C LEU A 38 -7.09 7.06 -0.69
N LEU A 39 -8.07 6.93 -1.59
CA LEU A 39 -8.54 8.03 -2.43
C LEU A 39 -9.37 9.03 -1.62
N ASP A 40 -10.30 8.55 -0.81
CA ASP A 40 -11.22 9.36 0.00
C ASP A 40 -10.47 10.24 1.02
N HIS A 41 -9.48 9.64 1.70
CA HIS A 41 -8.63 10.33 2.67
C HIS A 41 -7.46 11.10 2.03
N LYS A 42 -7.43 11.24 0.70
CA LYS A 42 -6.39 11.97 -0.04
C LYS A 42 -4.96 11.47 0.22
N TYR A 43 -4.77 10.18 0.43
CA TYR A 43 -3.44 9.56 0.44
C TYR A 43 -2.92 9.33 -0.97
N LEU A 44 -3.81 8.90 -1.86
CA LEU A 44 -3.58 8.72 -3.29
C LEU A 44 -4.54 9.58 -4.09
N TYR A 45 -4.16 9.87 -5.34
CA TYR A 45 -5.04 10.40 -6.37
C TYR A 45 -4.87 9.59 -7.66
N ARG A 46 -5.79 9.78 -8.61
CA ARG A 46 -5.64 9.26 -9.97
C ARG A 46 -5.02 10.35 -10.85
N ASP A 47 -3.86 10.05 -11.43
CA ASP A 47 -3.25 10.92 -12.42
C ASP A 47 -4.06 10.93 -13.74
N LYS A 48 -3.71 11.82 -14.68
CA LYS A 48 -4.30 11.88 -16.04
C LYS A 48 -4.33 10.53 -16.75
N LYS A 49 -3.37 9.64 -16.47
CA LYS A 49 -3.33 8.26 -17.02
C LYS A 49 -4.12 7.22 -16.21
N GLY A 50 -4.91 7.64 -15.22
CA GLY A 50 -5.66 6.77 -14.31
C GLY A 50 -4.82 6.01 -13.29
N LYS A 51 -3.51 6.27 -13.22
CA LYS A 51 -2.58 5.63 -12.28
C LYS A 51 -2.78 6.15 -10.86
N LEU A 52 -2.70 5.25 -9.88
CA LEU A 52 -2.75 5.58 -8.46
C LEU A 52 -1.41 6.15 -8.02
N THR A 53 -1.39 7.44 -7.72
CA THR A 53 -0.18 8.20 -7.39
C THR A 53 -0.32 8.81 -5.99
N PRO A 54 0.72 8.75 -5.14
CA PRO A 54 0.68 9.38 -3.82
C PRO A 54 0.76 10.90 -3.94
N TYR A 55 0.08 11.60 -3.03
CA TYR A 55 0.35 13.03 -2.84
C TYR A 55 1.77 13.24 -2.34
N ALA A 56 2.39 14.37 -2.74
CA ALA A 56 3.80 14.67 -2.45
C ALA A 56 4.17 14.50 -0.97
N GLN A 57 3.30 14.93 -0.06
CA GLN A 57 3.50 14.82 1.39
C GLN A 57 3.59 13.38 1.93
N TYR A 58 3.06 12.40 1.19
CA TYR A 58 3.10 10.98 1.57
C TYR A 58 4.11 10.18 0.73
N SER A 59 4.66 10.81 -0.30
CA SER A 59 5.74 10.25 -1.11
C SER A 59 7.03 10.17 -0.31
N ASN A 60 7.74 9.06 -0.41
CA ASN A 60 8.92 8.70 0.39
C ASN A 60 8.67 8.53 1.90
N ASP A 61 7.42 8.54 2.36
CA ASP A 61 7.07 8.26 3.75
C ASP A 61 6.14 7.05 3.88
N LEU A 62 4.88 7.19 3.47
CA LEU A 62 3.90 6.09 3.47
C LEU A 62 3.95 5.28 2.17
N PHE A 63 4.43 5.90 1.10
CA PHE A 63 4.56 5.30 -0.21
C PHE A 63 5.92 5.56 -0.83
N VAL A 64 6.34 4.67 -1.72
CA VAL A 64 7.46 4.91 -2.64
C VAL A 64 7.00 4.61 -4.06
N ILE A 65 7.44 5.42 -5.01
CA ILE A 65 7.24 5.15 -6.43
C ILE A 65 8.52 4.48 -6.94
N LYS A 66 8.40 3.27 -7.48
CA LYS A 66 9.51 2.57 -8.12
C LYS A 66 9.25 2.38 -9.60
N GLU A 67 10.32 2.53 -10.38
CA GLU A 67 10.32 2.08 -11.77
C GLU A 67 10.37 0.55 -11.78
N CYS A 68 9.50 -0.04 -12.58
CA CYS A 68 9.41 -1.47 -12.80
C CYS A 68 9.56 -1.72 -14.29
N TYR A 69 10.50 -2.59 -14.61
CA TYR A 69 10.73 -3.10 -15.95
C TYR A 69 10.48 -4.59 -15.95
N ASN A 70 9.64 -5.06 -16.88
CA ASN A 70 9.39 -6.48 -17.08
C ASN A 70 10.04 -6.93 -18.38
N GLU A 71 11.16 -7.65 -18.28
CA GLU A 71 11.95 -8.15 -19.41
C GLU A 71 11.14 -9.06 -20.35
N LYS A 72 10.14 -9.78 -19.82
CA LYS A 72 9.34 -10.72 -20.63
C LYS A 72 8.25 -10.05 -21.47
N THR A 73 7.82 -8.87 -21.06
CA THR A 73 6.72 -8.14 -21.73
C THR A 73 7.18 -6.77 -22.23
N GLU A 74 8.47 -6.46 -22.11
CA GLU A 74 9.11 -5.17 -22.39
C GLU A 74 8.40 -3.97 -21.74
N TRP A 75 7.61 -4.22 -20.68
CA TRP A 75 6.79 -3.19 -20.06
C TRP A 75 7.65 -2.40 -19.09
N SER A 76 7.72 -1.09 -19.31
CA SER A 76 8.33 -0.14 -18.39
C SER A 76 7.26 0.78 -17.80
N GLY A 77 7.35 1.02 -16.50
CA GLY A 77 6.45 1.96 -15.86
C GLY A 77 6.76 2.19 -14.40
N THR A 78 6.09 3.18 -13.83
CA THR A 78 6.13 3.45 -12.39
C THR A 78 5.04 2.68 -11.66
N GLN A 79 5.38 2.17 -10.48
CA GLN A 79 4.48 1.51 -9.56
C GLN A 79 4.57 2.12 -8.16
N THR A 80 3.41 2.45 -7.59
CA THR A 80 3.30 2.88 -6.20
C THR A 80 3.31 1.68 -5.26
N LEU A 81 4.27 1.66 -4.34
CA LEU A 81 4.41 0.65 -3.29
C LEU A 81 4.18 1.32 -1.93
N VAL A 82 3.70 0.53 -0.97
CA VAL A 82 3.47 0.95 0.42
C VAL A 82 4.69 0.57 1.26
N THR A 83 5.15 1.51 2.08
CA THR A 83 6.29 1.31 2.98
C THR A 83 5.90 0.49 4.21
N PRO A 84 6.86 -0.05 4.99
CA PRO A 84 6.58 -0.58 6.33
C PRO A 84 5.79 0.40 7.20
N LYS A 85 6.21 1.68 7.22
CA LYS A 85 5.52 2.74 7.96
C LYS A 85 4.08 2.92 7.48
N GLY A 86 3.86 3.02 6.16
CA GLY A 86 2.53 3.13 5.57
C GLY A 86 1.62 1.97 5.99
N ARG A 87 2.12 0.74 5.95
CA ARG A 87 1.37 -0.45 6.35
C ARG A 87 0.93 -0.40 7.81
N GLU A 88 1.80 0.03 8.71
CA GLU A 88 1.47 0.17 10.12
C GLU A 88 0.46 1.30 10.36
N THR A 89 0.65 2.45 9.71
CA THR A 89 -0.31 3.57 9.74
C THR A 89 -1.71 3.11 9.30
N PHE A 90 -1.81 2.42 8.17
CA PHE A 90 -3.10 1.95 7.66
C PHE A 90 -3.70 0.83 8.53
N ARG A 91 -2.88 -0.04 9.11
CA ARG A 91 -3.33 -1.06 10.08
C ARG A 91 -4.01 -0.39 11.28
N LEU A 92 -3.39 0.63 11.86
CA LEU A 92 -3.94 1.34 13.01
C LEU A 92 -5.23 2.08 12.66
N LEU A 93 -5.26 2.80 11.54
CA LEU A 93 -6.46 3.52 11.08
C LEU A 93 -7.64 2.58 10.79
N LEU A 94 -7.39 1.46 10.12
CA LEU A 94 -8.45 0.48 9.80
C LEU A 94 -8.91 -0.33 11.00
N THR A 95 -8.02 -0.58 11.98
CA THR A 95 -8.39 -1.24 13.24
C THR A 95 -9.20 -0.30 14.13
N GLY A 96 -8.82 0.98 14.20
CA GLY A 96 -9.59 2.01 14.93
C GLY A 96 -10.99 2.24 14.34
N LEU A 97 -11.16 2.04 13.03
CA LEU A 97 -12.48 2.11 12.37
C LEU A 97 -13.43 0.96 12.75
N ARG A 98 -12.89 -0.19 13.19
CA ARG A 98 -13.69 -1.37 13.60
C ARG A 98 -14.12 -1.34 15.07
N ALA A 99 -13.54 -0.45 15.87
CA ALA A 99 -13.77 -0.36 17.31
C ALA A 99 -14.84 0.67 17.71
N ARG A 100 -15.60 1.19 16.75
CA ARG A 100 -16.79 2.04 16.97
C ARG A 100 -18.01 1.36 16.37
#